data_AF-A0A2N2G8U5-F1
#
_entry.id   AF-A0A2N2G8U5-F1
#
_cell.length_a   1.000
_cell.length_b   1.000
_cell.length_c   1.000
_cell.angle_alpha   90.00
_cell.angle_beta   90.00
_cell.angle_gamma   90.00
#
_symmetry.space_group_name_H-M   'P 1'
#
loop_
_entity.id
_entity.type
_entity.pdbx_description
1 polymer ?
#
loop_
_entity_poly.entity_id
_entity_poly.type
_entity_poly.pdbx_seq_one_letter_code
_entity_poly.pdbx_strand_id
1 'polypeptide(L)'
;MKTKTIYDEILYKLIGARHGSTLIQLEGQDVLARWKEFIDVMLEFGFGPDELAEFIALLEQHRALIHDRSQSVIAKGVSLDTRNAIINDGWTWFSKVRASFARLSRTDAEVARALNEANTDLDPQLPEVIRQLKTLLQNKGSLLSPAIPVATRLTEADDLVARLVTIFGEANNAKGKPMDDTAEIDLLDGKLYVIIRDFNEAGRAAVRAGLLPDRAP
;
A
#
# COMPACT_ATOMS: atom_id res chain seq x y z
N MET A 1 -23.21 -35.63 16.46
CA MET A 1 -23.62 -34.52 15.58
C MET A 1 -22.80 -33.30 15.99
N LYS A 2 -21.98 -32.72 15.11
CA LYS A 2 -21.22 -31.49 15.47
C LYS A 2 -22.23 -30.34 15.62
N THR A 3 -22.06 -29.51 16.66
CA THR A 3 -22.85 -28.28 16.82
C THR A 3 -22.65 -27.38 15.61
N LYS A 4 -23.73 -26.90 14.99
CA LYS A 4 -23.66 -25.93 13.90
C LYS A 4 -23.41 -24.54 14.49
N THR A 5 -22.36 -23.88 14.02
CA THR A 5 -22.00 -22.52 14.43
C THR A 5 -22.65 -21.53 13.48
N ILE A 6 -23.30 -20.50 14.02
CA ILE A 6 -23.74 -19.34 13.23
C ILE A 6 -22.53 -18.42 13.05
N TYR A 7 -22.24 -18.06 11.81
CA TYR A 7 -21.14 -17.16 11.47
C TYR A 7 -21.67 -15.74 11.25
N ASP A 8 -21.09 -14.79 11.98
CA ASP A 8 -21.23 -13.35 11.71
C ASP A 8 -19.95 -12.81 11.06
N GLU A 9 -19.95 -11.53 10.67
CA GLU A 9 -18.78 -10.91 10.04
C GLU A 9 -17.53 -10.95 10.93
N ILE A 10 -17.70 -10.85 12.26
CA ILE A 10 -16.59 -10.86 13.21
C ILE A 10 -15.94 -12.24 13.20
N LEU A 11 -16.73 -13.30 13.26
CA LEU A 11 -16.24 -14.66 13.27
C LEU A 11 -15.59 -15.04 11.94
N TYR A 12 -16.16 -14.60 10.81
CA TYR A 12 -15.53 -14.78 9.51
C TYR A 12 -14.18 -14.08 9.43
N LYS A 13 -14.08 -12.81 9.84
CA LYS A 13 -12.79 -12.09 9.89
C LYS A 13 -11.76 -12.80 10.76
N LEU A 14 -12.17 -13.30 11.94
CA LEU A 14 -11.29 -14.07 12.83
C LEU A 14 -10.79 -15.37 12.22
N ILE A 15 -11.60 -16.02 11.39
CA ILE A 15 -11.20 -17.20 10.64
C ILE A 15 -10.24 -16.79 9.52
N GLY A 16 -10.62 -15.86 8.67
CA GLY A 16 -9.80 -15.45 7.52
C GLY A 16 -8.44 -14.91 7.92
N ALA A 17 -8.34 -14.12 8.99
CA ALA A 17 -7.06 -13.64 9.52
C ALA A 17 -6.05 -14.74 9.90
N ARG A 18 -6.50 -16.00 10.05
CA ARG A 18 -5.64 -17.17 10.35
C ARG A 18 -5.15 -17.90 9.10
N HIS A 19 -5.73 -17.62 7.94
CA HIS A 19 -5.44 -18.28 6.68
C HIS A 19 -4.87 -17.27 5.68
N GLY A 20 -3.78 -17.63 4.98
CA GLY A 20 -3.21 -16.73 3.99
C GLY A 20 -4.09 -16.64 2.74
N SER A 21 -4.42 -15.43 2.29
CA SER A 21 -5.34 -15.20 1.16
C SER A 21 -4.93 -15.92 -0.13
N THR A 22 -3.62 -16.02 -0.40
CA THR A 22 -3.13 -16.80 -1.56
C THR A 22 -3.44 -18.29 -1.44
N LEU A 23 -3.37 -18.86 -0.23
CA LEU A 23 -3.71 -20.27 0.00
C LEU A 23 -5.22 -20.49 -0.14
N ILE A 24 -6.05 -19.61 0.43
CA ILE A 24 -7.51 -19.68 0.26
C ILE A 24 -7.91 -19.55 -1.21
N GLN A 25 -7.26 -18.68 -1.97
CA GLN A 25 -7.52 -18.54 -3.41
C GLN A 25 -7.17 -19.84 -4.16
N LEU A 26 -6.04 -20.48 -3.84
CA LEU A 26 -5.64 -21.74 -4.48
C LEU A 26 -6.59 -22.89 -4.12
N GLU A 27 -6.87 -23.09 -2.83
CA GLU A 27 -7.81 -24.11 -2.35
C GLU A 27 -9.21 -23.88 -2.94
N GLY A 28 -9.64 -22.63 -3.08
CA GLY A 28 -10.91 -22.29 -3.69
C GLY A 28 -11.00 -22.67 -5.18
N GLN A 29 -9.91 -22.52 -5.94
CA GLN A 29 -9.86 -22.98 -7.33
C GLN A 29 -9.90 -24.51 -7.44
N ASP A 30 -9.22 -25.22 -6.54
CA ASP A 30 -9.26 -26.68 -6.48
C ASP A 30 -10.66 -27.20 -6.14
N VAL A 31 -11.33 -26.58 -5.15
CA VAL A 31 -12.72 -26.90 -4.80
C VAL A 31 -13.66 -26.57 -5.95
N LEU A 32 -13.50 -25.42 -6.62
CA LEU A 32 -14.32 -25.06 -7.78
C LEU A 32 -14.25 -26.13 -8.88
N ALA A 33 -13.05 -26.62 -9.20
CA ALA A 33 -12.88 -27.67 -10.20
C ALA A 33 -13.59 -28.97 -9.81
N ARG A 34 -13.40 -29.43 -8.56
CA ARG A 34 -14.03 -30.65 -8.04
C ARG A 34 -15.54 -30.53 -7.92
N TRP A 35 -16.04 -29.37 -7.52
CA TRP A 35 -17.47 -29.13 -7.39
C TRP A 35 -18.14 -29.21 -8.76
N LYS A 36 -17.55 -28.61 -9.80
CA LYS A 36 -18.03 -28.76 -11.18
C LYS A 36 -18.01 -30.22 -11.66
N GLU A 37 -16.97 -30.96 -11.33
CA GLU A 37 -16.81 -32.38 -11.71
C GLU A 37 -17.89 -33.26 -11.09
N PHE A 38 -18.22 -33.04 -9.81
CA PHE A 38 -19.12 -33.89 -9.04
C PHE A 38 -20.47 -33.24 -8.72
N ILE A 39 -20.89 -32.25 -9.50
CA ILE A 39 -22.07 -31.44 -9.16
C ILE A 39 -23.35 -32.25 -8.98
N ASP A 40 -23.55 -33.29 -9.80
CA ASP A 40 -24.75 -34.14 -9.72
C ASP A 40 -24.80 -34.91 -8.38
N VAL A 41 -23.67 -35.40 -7.89
CA VAL A 41 -23.58 -36.09 -6.60
C VAL A 41 -23.66 -35.10 -5.44
N MET A 42 -22.98 -33.96 -5.58
CA MET A 42 -22.91 -32.95 -4.52
C MET A 42 -24.24 -32.21 -4.32
N LEU A 43 -25.10 -32.16 -5.34
CA LEU A 43 -26.47 -31.65 -5.25
C LEU A 43 -27.27 -32.37 -4.17
N GLU A 44 -27.12 -33.69 -4.01
CA GLU A 44 -27.79 -34.47 -2.96
C GLU A 44 -27.38 -34.05 -1.55
N PHE A 45 -26.22 -33.41 -1.41
CA PHE A 45 -25.69 -32.88 -0.15
C PHE A 45 -25.94 -31.37 0.03
N GLY A 46 -26.73 -30.75 -0.86
CA GLY A 46 -27.06 -29.32 -0.83
C GLY A 46 -25.99 -28.41 -1.43
N PHE A 47 -25.11 -28.96 -2.28
CA PHE A 47 -24.07 -28.22 -2.99
C PHE A 47 -24.39 -28.23 -4.49
N GLY A 48 -25.43 -27.48 -4.89
CA GLY A 48 -25.95 -27.44 -6.25
C GLY A 48 -25.42 -26.27 -7.09
N PRO A 49 -26.05 -26.01 -8.26
CA PRO A 49 -25.64 -24.94 -9.16
C PRO A 49 -25.74 -23.53 -8.56
N ASP A 50 -26.73 -23.28 -7.68
CA ASP A 50 -26.94 -21.97 -7.07
C ASP A 50 -25.83 -21.67 -6.05
N GLU A 51 -25.52 -22.63 -5.17
CA GLU A 51 -24.42 -22.50 -4.20
C GLU A 51 -23.05 -22.41 -4.90
N LEU A 52 -22.88 -23.12 -6.01
CA LEU A 52 -21.68 -23.01 -6.84
C LEU A 52 -21.54 -21.62 -7.47
N ALA A 53 -22.64 -21.02 -7.94
CA ALA A 53 -22.64 -19.68 -8.49
C ALA A 53 -22.25 -18.63 -7.45
N GLU A 54 -22.80 -18.74 -6.22
CA GLU A 54 -22.42 -17.89 -5.09
C GLU A 54 -20.93 -18.04 -4.74
N PHE A 55 -20.44 -19.28 -4.70
CA PHE A 55 -19.03 -19.56 -4.43
C PHE A 55 -18.10 -18.96 -5.49
N ILE A 56 -18.45 -19.07 -6.78
CA ILE A 56 -17.70 -18.45 -7.89
C ILE A 56 -17.65 -16.94 -7.72
N ALA A 57 -18.80 -16.29 -7.43
CA ALA A 57 -18.86 -14.85 -7.26
C ALA A 57 -17.96 -14.37 -6.09
N LEU A 58 -17.97 -15.09 -4.97
CA LEU A 58 -17.08 -14.80 -3.83
C LEU A 58 -15.60 -14.98 -4.19
N LEU A 59 -15.27 -16.03 -4.94
CA LEU A 59 -13.90 -16.33 -5.34
C LEU A 59 -13.35 -15.31 -6.35
N GLU A 60 -14.21 -14.76 -7.21
CA GLU A 60 -13.87 -13.67 -8.12
C GLU A 60 -13.66 -12.34 -7.39
N GLN A 61 -14.55 -11.99 -6.46
CA GLN A 61 -14.40 -10.80 -5.60
C GLN A 61 -13.09 -10.85 -4.81
N HIS A 62 -12.80 -12.01 -4.23
CA HIS A 62 -11.56 -12.25 -3.48
C HIS A 62 -10.31 -12.12 -4.37
N ARG A 63 -10.33 -12.68 -5.58
CA ARG A 63 -9.24 -12.54 -6.55
C ARG A 63 -8.99 -11.08 -6.92
N ALA A 64 -10.04 -10.29 -7.16
CA ALA A 64 -9.92 -8.87 -7.47
C ALA A 64 -9.25 -8.10 -6.32
N LEU A 65 -9.67 -8.34 -5.08
CA LEU A 65 -9.09 -7.67 -3.91
C LEU A 65 -7.62 -8.06 -3.66
N ILE A 66 -7.24 -9.33 -3.86
CA ILE A 66 -5.82 -9.74 -3.80
C ILE A 66 -4.99 -8.97 -4.84
N HIS A 67 -5.50 -8.90 -6.08
CA HIS A 67 -4.82 -8.19 -7.16
C HIS A 67 -4.66 -6.70 -6.84
N ASP A 68 -5.73 -6.02 -6.42
CA ASP A 68 -5.70 -4.60 -6.12
C ASP A 68 -4.77 -4.28 -4.94
N ARG A 69 -4.72 -5.15 -3.93
CA ARG A 69 -3.76 -5.02 -2.82
C ARG A 69 -2.31 -5.11 -3.31
N SER A 70 -2.01 -6.05 -4.21
CA SER A 70 -0.66 -6.17 -4.78
C SER A 70 -0.25 -4.92 -5.56
N GLN A 71 -1.17 -4.35 -6.35
CA GLN A 71 -0.95 -3.10 -7.08
C GLN A 71 -0.77 -1.91 -6.12
N SER A 72 -1.58 -1.84 -5.05
CA SER A 72 -1.48 -0.82 -4.01
C SER A 72 -0.14 -0.85 -3.27
N VAL A 73 0.38 -2.05 -2.97
CA VAL A 73 1.72 -2.22 -2.36
C VAL A 73 2.82 -1.75 -3.30
N ILE A 74 2.76 -2.11 -4.58
CA ILE A 74 3.73 -1.66 -5.59
C ILE A 74 3.66 -0.13 -5.75
N ALA A 75 2.46 0.43 -5.87
CA ALA A 75 2.25 1.87 -5.96
C ALA A 75 2.80 2.61 -4.73
N LYS A 76 2.64 2.06 -3.52
CA LYS A 76 3.25 2.59 -2.29
C LYS A 76 4.78 2.54 -2.34
N GLY A 77 5.38 1.46 -2.84
CA GLY A 77 6.84 1.35 -3.03
C GLY A 77 7.37 2.44 -3.96
N VAL A 78 6.75 2.56 -5.15
CA VAL A 78 7.10 3.60 -6.14
C VAL A 78 6.90 5.02 -5.58
N SER A 79 5.85 5.23 -4.78
CA SER A 79 5.58 6.50 -4.10
C SER A 79 6.65 6.83 -3.05
N LEU A 80 7.13 5.85 -2.28
CA LEU A 80 8.19 6.04 -1.29
C LEU A 80 9.53 6.38 -1.94
N ASP A 81 9.90 5.70 -3.02
CA ASP A 81 11.14 6.01 -3.75
C ASP A 81 11.09 7.42 -4.35
N THR A 82 9.96 7.78 -4.96
CA THR A 82 9.72 9.13 -5.50
C THR A 82 9.80 10.17 -4.38
N ARG A 83 9.19 9.90 -3.23
CA ARG A 83 9.23 10.77 -2.05
C ARG A 83 10.66 10.96 -1.54
N ASN A 84 11.41 9.88 -1.37
CA ASN A 84 12.80 9.93 -0.92
C ASN A 84 13.69 10.69 -1.89
N ALA A 85 13.49 10.50 -3.20
CA ALA A 85 14.20 11.26 -4.23
C ALA A 85 13.90 12.77 -4.13
N ILE A 86 12.63 13.16 -3.95
CA ILE A 86 12.24 14.57 -3.75
C ILE A 86 12.90 15.17 -2.50
N ILE A 87 12.90 14.44 -1.37
CA ILE A 87 13.54 14.88 -0.12
C ILE A 87 15.05 15.05 -0.32
N ASN A 88 15.70 14.08 -0.96
CA ASN A 88 17.12 14.13 -1.26
C ASN A 88 17.50 15.28 -2.20
N ASP A 89 16.68 15.55 -3.23
CA ASP A 89 16.86 16.71 -4.11
C ASP A 89 16.81 18.02 -3.31
N GLY A 90 15.85 18.14 -2.39
CA GLY A 90 15.71 19.29 -1.50
C GLY A 90 16.92 19.51 -0.59
N TRP A 91 17.41 18.45 0.07
CA TRP A 91 18.60 18.52 0.93
C TRP A 91 19.88 18.82 0.14
N THR A 92 19.96 18.27 -1.07
CA THR A 92 21.06 18.55 -1.99
C THR A 92 21.07 20.02 -2.40
N TRP A 93 19.91 20.58 -2.75
CA TRP A 93 19.77 21.99 -3.08
C TRP A 93 20.14 22.88 -1.87
N PHE A 94 19.59 22.57 -0.69
CA PHE A 94 19.90 23.26 0.57
C PHE A 94 21.40 23.34 0.82
N SER A 95 22.09 22.19 0.72
CA SER A 95 23.53 22.09 0.93
C SER A 95 24.33 22.91 -0.07
N LYS A 96 23.95 22.86 -1.36
CA LYS A 96 24.59 23.65 -2.43
C LYS A 96 24.48 25.15 -2.17
N VAL A 97 23.32 25.63 -1.76
CA VAL A 97 23.09 27.07 -1.51
C VAL A 97 23.86 27.54 -0.28
N ARG A 98 23.81 26.81 0.83
CA ARG A 98 24.60 27.14 2.03
C ARG A 98 26.09 27.18 1.74
N ALA A 99 26.61 26.16 1.04
CA ALA A 99 28.02 26.09 0.69
C ALA A 99 28.45 27.27 -0.21
N SER A 100 27.57 27.71 -1.12
CA SER A 100 27.83 28.87 -1.99
C SER A 100 28.05 30.16 -1.20
N PHE A 101 27.36 30.33 -0.05
CA PHE A 101 27.51 31.48 0.83
C PHE A 101 28.61 31.34 1.90
N ALA A 102 29.27 30.18 2.02
CA ALA A 102 30.20 29.88 3.12
C ALA A 102 31.39 30.84 3.22
N ARG A 103 31.84 31.42 2.10
CA ARG A 103 32.88 32.45 2.11
C ARG A 103 32.33 33.80 2.57
N LEU A 104 31.18 34.20 2.03
CA LEU A 104 30.58 35.50 2.30
C LEU A 104 30.09 35.61 3.75
N SER A 105 29.61 34.52 4.34
CA SER A 105 29.18 34.47 5.75
C SER A 105 30.30 34.73 6.75
N ARG A 106 31.58 34.64 6.35
CA ARG A 106 32.71 34.99 7.24
C ARG A 106 32.92 36.50 7.37
N THR A 107 32.33 37.28 6.46
CA THR A 107 32.57 38.73 6.34
C THR A 107 31.29 39.55 6.34
N ASP A 108 30.13 38.95 6.01
CA ASP A 108 28.81 39.57 6.06
C ASP A 108 27.97 38.92 7.17
N ALA A 109 27.70 39.69 8.23
CA ALA A 109 26.95 39.24 9.41
C ALA A 109 25.48 38.92 9.10
N GLU A 110 24.87 39.59 8.11
CA GLU A 110 23.49 39.31 7.70
C GLU A 110 23.41 37.96 7.00
N VAL A 111 24.38 37.64 6.15
CA VAL A 111 24.47 36.33 5.49
C VAL A 111 24.70 35.23 6.53
N ALA A 112 25.60 35.44 7.48
CA ALA A 112 25.83 34.48 8.57
C ALA A 112 24.56 34.20 9.37
N ARG A 113 23.85 35.26 9.76
CA ARG A 113 22.58 35.17 10.50
C ARG A 113 21.52 34.43 9.70
N ALA A 114 21.29 34.80 8.44
CA ALA A 114 20.30 34.16 7.59
C ALA A 114 20.58 32.66 7.38
N LEU A 115 21.85 32.27 7.23
CA LEU A 115 22.22 30.85 7.18
C LEU A 115 21.96 30.12 8.50
N ASN A 116 22.16 30.75 9.65
CA ASN A 116 21.88 30.12 10.94
C ASN A 116 20.37 29.98 11.20
N GLU A 117 19.59 31.00 10.85
CA GLU A 117 18.13 30.99 10.96
C GLU A 117 17.51 29.92 10.06
N ALA A 118 18.05 29.73 8.85
CA ALA A 118 17.61 28.71 7.91
C ALA A 118 18.20 27.32 8.20
N ASN A 119 18.69 27.02 9.40
CA ASN A 119 19.24 25.71 9.72
C ASN A 119 18.14 24.77 10.25
N THR A 120 18.00 23.59 9.66
CA THR A 120 17.10 22.53 10.13
C THR A 120 17.71 21.16 9.84
N ASP A 121 17.30 20.16 10.60
CA ASP A 121 17.55 18.73 10.40
C ASP A 121 16.24 17.95 10.15
N LEU A 122 15.11 18.66 10.01
CA LEU A 122 13.79 18.06 9.89
C LEU A 122 13.26 18.17 8.45
N ASP A 123 13.04 17.01 7.82
CA ASP A 123 12.46 16.91 6.47
C ASP A 123 11.20 17.78 6.26
N PRO A 124 10.21 17.81 7.19
CA PRO A 124 8.99 18.61 6.98
C PRO A 124 9.23 20.13 6.96
N GLN A 125 10.36 20.61 7.49
CA GLN A 125 10.71 22.04 7.51
C GLN A 125 11.45 22.47 6.24
N LEU A 126 11.88 21.51 5.41
CA LEU A 126 12.69 21.75 4.21
C LEU A 126 12.05 22.73 3.21
N PRO A 127 10.72 22.70 2.92
CA PRO A 127 10.11 23.70 2.03
C PRO A 127 10.32 25.14 2.52
N GLU A 128 10.16 25.36 3.83
CA GLU A 128 10.24 26.69 4.40
C GLU A 128 11.69 27.20 4.42
N VAL A 129 12.61 26.32 4.79
CA VAL A 129 14.05 26.62 4.74
C VAL A 129 14.51 26.92 3.31
N ILE A 130 14.01 26.21 2.29
CA ILE A 130 14.30 26.52 0.88
C ILE A 130 13.79 27.91 0.50
N ARG A 131 12.59 28.32 0.95
CA ARG A 131 12.09 29.69 0.72
C ARG A 131 12.99 30.75 1.33
N GLN A 132 13.42 30.56 2.58
CA GLN A 132 14.32 31.49 3.26
C GLN A 132 15.67 31.64 2.54
N LEU A 133 16.26 30.51 2.13
CA LEU A 133 17.52 30.51 1.37
C LEU A 133 17.35 31.06 -0.05
N LYS A 134 16.19 30.87 -0.68
CA LYS A 134 15.85 31.50 -1.97
C LYS A 134 15.83 33.02 -1.83
N THR A 135 15.19 33.55 -0.78
CA THR A 135 15.20 34.99 -0.48
C THR A 135 16.63 35.51 -0.27
N LEU A 136 17.48 34.74 0.43
CA LEU A 136 18.89 35.08 0.58
C LEU A 136 19.63 35.13 -0.78
N LEU A 137 19.39 34.16 -1.66
CA LEU A 137 19.93 34.15 -3.03
C LEU A 137 19.46 35.36 -3.85
N GLN A 138 18.19 35.75 -3.73
CA GLN A 138 17.67 36.93 -4.44
C GLN A 138 18.35 38.23 -3.96
N ASN A 139 18.56 38.35 -2.65
CA ASN A 139 19.06 39.58 -2.05
C ASN A 139 20.59 39.73 -2.15
N LYS A 140 21.33 38.62 -2.03
CA LYS A 140 22.80 38.62 -1.89
C LYS A 140 23.49 37.79 -2.98
N GLY A 141 22.76 37.18 -3.91
CA GLY A 141 23.32 36.33 -4.95
C GLY A 141 24.26 37.06 -5.92
N SER A 142 24.06 38.37 -6.14
CA SER A 142 24.96 39.19 -6.95
C SER A 142 26.34 39.40 -6.33
N LEU A 143 26.50 39.16 -5.01
CA LEU A 143 27.77 39.24 -4.29
C LEU A 143 28.57 37.93 -4.36
N LEU A 144 27.97 36.86 -4.90
CA LEU A 144 28.63 35.58 -5.10
C LEU A 144 29.50 35.60 -6.37
N SER A 145 30.38 34.61 -6.49
CA SER A 145 31.17 34.43 -7.72
C SER A 145 30.23 34.27 -8.93
N PRO A 146 30.51 34.91 -10.08
CA PRO A 146 29.74 34.72 -11.31
C PRO A 146 29.70 33.26 -11.80
N ALA A 147 30.63 32.42 -11.35
CA ALA A 147 30.64 30.99 -11.67
C ALA A 147 29.58 30.19 -10.87
N ILE A 148 28.98 30.77 -9.83
CA ILE A 148 27.90 30.14 -9.08
C ILE A 148 26.59 30.34 -9.85
N PRO A 149 25.85 29.27 -10.18
CA PRO A 149 24.66 29.33 -11.02
C PRO A 149 23.42 29.83 -10.24
N VAL A 150 23.44 31.09 -9.79
CA VAL A 150 22.38 31.69 -8.95
C VAL A 150 21.01 31.62 -9.63
N ALA A 151 20.92 31.99 -10.91
CA ALA A 151 19.66 31.96 -11.65
C ALA A 151 19.05 30.56 -11.70
N THR A 152 19.86 29.53 -11.99
CA THR A 152 19.42 28.13 -11.98
C THR A 152 18.94 27.71 -10.59
N ARG A 153 19.65 28.08 -9.53
CA ARG A 153 19.25 27.75 -8.14
C ARG A 153 17.93 28.40 -7.75
N LEU A 154 17.65 29.60 -8.23
CA LEU A 154 16.38 30.30 -7.99
C LEU A 154 15.21 29.59 -8.66
N THR A 155 15.39 29.12 -9.91
CA THR A 155 14.36 28.35 -10.63
C THR A 155 14.11 26.99 -9.96
N GLU A 156 15.18 26.25 -9.63
CA GLU A 156 15.08 24.95 -8.96
C GLU A 156 14.32 25.04 -7.61
N ALA A 157 14.43 26.17 -6.90
CA ALA A 157 13.81 26.36 -5.60
C ALA A 157 12.27 26.28 -5.65
N ASP A 158 11.65 26.90 -6.65
CA ASP A 158 10.19 26.94 -6.76
C ASP A 158 9.61 25.56 -7.04
N ASP A 159 10.23 24.84 -7.99
CA ASP A 159 9.84 23.47 -8.34
C ASP A 159 10.01 22.51 -7.16
N LEU A 160 11.11 22.64 -6.40
CA LEU A 160 11.37 21.82 -5.21
C LEU A 160 10.38 22.11 -4.08
N VAL A 161 10.07 23.38 -3.82
CA VAL A 161 9.08 23.75 -2.79
C VAL A 161 7.71 23.16 -3.13
N ALA A 162 7.27 23.27 -4.39
CA ALA A 162 6.00 22.68 -4.82
C ALA A 162 5.98 21.16 -4.60
N ARG A 163 7.02 20.45 -5.06
CA ARG A 163 7.14 18.98 -4.89
C ARG A 163 7.16 18.57 -3.42
N LEU A 164 7.92 19.27 -2.57
CA LEU A 164 8.02 18.97 -1.14
C LEU A 164 6.69 19.21 -0.40
N VAL A 165 5.99 20.30 -0.70
CA VAL A 165 4.67 20.58 -0.10
C VAL A 165 3.66 19.48 -0.43
N THR A 166 3.64 19.00 -1.67
CA THR A 166 2.75 17.90 -2.07
C THR A 166 3.01 16.63 -1.25
N ILE A 167 4.26 16.16 -1.16
CA ILE A 167 4.55 14.91 -0.46
C ILE A 167 4.31 14.98 1.06
N PHE A 168 4.53 16.13 1.69
CA PHE A 168 4.26 16.30 3.13
C PHE A 168 2.77 16.55 3.41
N GLY A 169 2.02 17.09 2.45
CA GLY A 169 0.57 17.19 2.52
C GLY A 169 -0.14 15.84 2.35
N GLU A 170 0.32 15.00 1.44
CA GLU A 170 -0.25 13.67 1.16
C GLU A 170 -0.05 12.67 2.30
N ALA A 171 1.09 12.75 3.01
CA ALA A 171 1.40 11.86 4.13
C ALA A 171 0.38 11.92 5.29
N ASN A 172 -0.33 13.04 5.45
CA ASN A 172 -1.39 13.18 6.46
C ASN A 172 -2.70 12.49 6.05
N ASN A 173 -2.97 12.33 4.75
CA ASN A 173 -4.20 11.69 4.26
C ASN A 173 -4.09 10.16 4.18
N ALA A 174 -2.87 9.62 4.06
CA ALA A 174 -2.63 8.18 3.88
C ALA A 174 -2.83 7.33 5.16
N LYS A 175 -2.80 7.93 6.36
CA LYS A 175 -2.88 7.19 7.64
C LYS A 175 -4.24 6.54 7.91
N GLY A 176 -5.31 6.94 7.23
CA GLY A 176 -6.68 6.45 7.50
C GLY A 176 -7.14 5.20 6.72
N LYS A 177 -6.54 4.90 5.56
CA LYS A 177 -7.02 3.85 4.63
C LYS A 177 -6.54 2.40 4.90
N PRO A 178 -5.33 2.12 5.41
CA PRO A 178 -4.79 0.75 5.41
C PRO A 178 -5.54 -0.27 6.28
N MET A 179 -6.29 0.18 7.29
CA MET A 179 -6.94 -0.71 8.26
C MET A 179 -8.22 -1.36 7.70
N ASP A 180 -8.95 -0.64 6.85
CA ASP A 180 -10.22 -1.11 6.28
C ASP A 180 -10.00 -2.16 5.18
N ASP A 181 -8.97 -1.97 4.33
CA ASP A 181 -8.61 -2.89 3.24
C ASP A 181 -8.24 -4.31 3.74
N THR A 182 -7.71 -4.41 4.96
CA THR A 182 -7.30 -5.71 5.54
C THR A 182 -8.48 -6.47 6.14
N ALA A 183 -9.45 -5.75 6.73
CA ALA A 183 -10.63 -6.38 7.32
C ALA A 183 -11.59 -6.95 6.27
N GLU A 184 -11.62 -6.37 5.07
CA GLU A 184 -12.45 -6.84 3.96
C GLU A 184 -11.93 -8.15 3.36
N ILE A 185 -10.61 -8.26 3.16
CA ILE A 185 -10.02 -9.51 2.66
C ILE A 185 -10.11 -10.64 3.69
N ASP A 186 -9.88 -10.35 4.97
CA ASP A 186 -10.05 -11.33 6.06
C ASP A 186 -11.50 -11.84 6.14
N LEU A 187 -12.48 -10.98 5.85
CA LEU A 187 -13.89 -11.39 5.80
C LEU A 187 -14.14 -12.39 4.65
N LEU A 188 -13.62 -12.10 3.46
CA LEU A 188 -13.77 -12.99 2.30
C LEU A 188 -13.00 -14.30 2.46
N ASP A 189 -11.79 -14.24 3.00
CA ASP A 189 -10.99 -15.42 3.34
C ASP A 189 -11.76 -16.34 4.29
N GLY A 190 -12.40 -15.78 5.32
CA GLY A 190 -13.22 -16.52 6.26
C GLY A 190 -14.44 -17.17 5.63
N LYS A 191 -15.16 -16.43 4.77
CA LYS A 191 -16.35 -16.96 4.06
C LYS A 191 -15.97 -18.11 3.12
N LEU A 192 -14.93 -17.92 2.30
CA LEU A 192 -14.44 -18.94 1.38
C LEU A 192 -13.95 -20.19 2.14
N TYR A 193 -13.20 -20.02 3.23
CA TYR A 193 -12.73 -21.14 4.05
C TYR A 193 -13.88 -21.99 4.59
N VAL A 194 -14.95 -21.35 5.11
CA VAL A 194 -16.10 -22.08 5.64
C VAL A 194 -16.80 -22.89 4.56
N ILE A 195 -17.01 -22.30 3.37
CA ILE A 195 -17.63 -23.00 2.23
C ILE A 195 -16.75 -24.17 1.78
N ILE A 196 -15.44 -23.95 1.60
CA ILE A 196 -14.45 -24.99 1.23
C ILE A 196 -14.47 -26.14 2.24
N ARG A 197 -14.47 -25.82 3.54
CA ARG A 197 -14.51 -26.82 4.61
C ARG A 197 -15.79 -27.65 4.55
N ASP A 198 -16.94 -26.99 4.38
CA ASP A 198 -18.24 -27.65 4.39
C ASP A 198 -18.43 -28.52 3.13
N PHE A 199 -18.00 -28.03 1.96
CA PHE A 199 -17.92 -28.82 0.72
C PHE A 199 -17.07 -30.08 0.91
N ASN A 200 -15.87 -29.93 1.48
CA ASN A 200 -14.98 -31.05 1.75
C ASN A 200 -15.55 -32.03 2.81
N GLU A 201 -16.31 -31.55 3.79
CA GLU A 201 -17.03 -32.41 4.75
C GLU A 201 -18.12 -33.23 4.05
N ALA A 202 -18.86 -32.62 3.12
CA ALA A 202 -19.86 -33.30 2.30
C ALA A 202 -19.22 -34.31 1.33
N GLY A 203 -18.12 -33.95 0.66
CA GLY A 203 -17.36 -34.88 -0.18
C GLY A 203 -16.87 -36.12 0.58
N ARG A 204 -16.37 -35.94 1.82
CA ARG A 204 -16.02 -37.08 2.70
C ARG A 204 -17.24 -37.94 3.08
N ALA A 205 -18.43 -37.35 3.18
CA ALA A 205 -19.65 -38.12 3.40
C ALA A 205 -20.06 -38.91 2.15
N ALA A 206 -19.98 -38.31 0.96
CA ALA A 206 -20.25 -38.97 -0.32
C ALA A 206 -19.29 -40.14 -0.59
N VAL A 207 -17.99 -39.99 -0.30
CA VAL A 207 -17.01 -41.10 -0.39
C VAL A 207 -17.38 -42.24 0.55
N ARG A 208 -17.72 -41.95 1.81
CA ARG A 208 -18.16 -43.00 2.76
C ARG A 208 -19.45 -43.70 2.35
N ALA A 209 -20.32 -43.01 1.62
CA ALA A 209 -21.54 -43.57 1.05
C ALA A 209 -21.29 -44.35 -0.26
N GLY A 210 -20.05 -44.36 -0.77
CA GLY A 210 -19.69 -45.03 -2.04
C GLY A 210 -20.15 -44.27 -3.29
N LEU A 211 -20.53 -43.00 -3.16
CA LEU A 211 -21.04 -42.15 -4.25
C LEU A 211 -19.91 -41.42 -5.00
N LEU A 212 -18.74 -41.28 -4.36
CA LEU A 212 -17.52 -40.76 -4.96
C LEU A 212 -16.37 -41.75 -4.75
N PRO A 213 -15.41 -41.85 -5.69
CA PRO A 213 -14.24 -42.69 -5.53
C PRO A 213 -13.31 -42.15 -4.43
N ASP A 214 -12.69 -43.06 -3.66
CA ASP A 214 -11.77 -42.72 -2.55
C ASP A 214 -10.43 -42.13 -3.05
N ARG A 215 -10.17 -42.23 -4.36
CA ARG A 215 -9.07 -41.57 -5.08
C ARG A 215 -9.54 -41.16 -6.48
N ALA A 216 -9.08 -40.01 -6.96
CA ALA A 216 -9.13 -39.70 -8.39
C ALA A 216 -8.33 -40.76 -9.17
N PRO A 217 -8.76 -41.14 -10.39
CA PRO A 217 -8.01 -42.08 -11.24
C PRO A 217 -6.59 -41.60 -11.56
#